data_AF-A0A1Y4NS43-F1
#
_entry.id   AF-A0A1Y4NS43-F1
#
_cell.length_a   1.000
_cell.length_b   1.000
_cell.length_c   1.000
_cell.angle_alpha   90.00
_cell.angle_beta   90.00
_cell.angle_gamma   90.00
#
_symmetry.space_group_name_H-M   'P 1'
#
loop_
_entity.id
_entity.type
_entity.pdbx_description
1 polymer ?
#
loop_
_entity_poly.entity_id
_entity_poly.type
_entity_poly.pdbx_seq_one_letter_code
_entity_poly.pdbx_strand_id
1 'polypeptide(L)'
;MEENELRNQKEKQEENPNRKNRANFLILAAVLLVAVGAAALIFSRREQTLRQTGTGVFLEEDGLAGLKVFTAQEGGNGDFPEHATVSWLRAQVDENGEIGSFTLTLQEYDGQNEYVKDVSYQYDSVKGQISRTENENTLTASWYNPNADFDYLDEQIRKIPLADEIALLDFDRYSVEYSPDTQIQEGKPVMDGRERESFPLLTYEEYLQGAGGGSDGSTQVVISLTDGSGATGERIDYVFSPAEEESLSGHRDTVMETDYWFSGGELMLTDDYGENWISAGLTEEQIRETEEVYRQSGYLPENSIYADGDGMFALIYGKTPTFRLTLDGGETWTDTAFDLDFPRTCTARVIGFLDRSEGYAGLGTDWSMGTGGATYVCRTHDGGLTWESRTVDIGDARILTGLAFADRMTGILSAEDLYEDNLWPCIFLTSDGGDSFSEITLPWESLPEEVQFLNRVDSLALENGVYTLTLGQGDYGNKKVEFTSGDAVTWTYVKNYTGTVHTRG
;
A
#
# COMPACT_ATOMS: atom_id res chain seq x y z
N MET A 1 -16.85 -16.75 55.49
CA MET A 1 -15.88 -17.72 54.92
C MET A 1 -15.94 -17.54 53.41
N GLU A 2 -15.64 -16.31 53.00
CA GLU A 2 -16.00 -15.71 51.71
C GLU A 2 -15.03 -14.54 51.48
N GLU A 3 -13.74 -14.79 51.67
CA GLU A 3 -12.69 -13.76 51.57
C GLU A 3 -11.35 -14.33 51.06
N ASN A 4 -11.37 -15.51 50.43
CA ASN A 4 -10.15 -16.15 49.91
C ASN A 4 -10.24 -16.61 48.44
N GLU A 5 -11.31 -16.28 47.71
CA GLU A 5 -11.41 -16.56 46.26
C GLU A 5 -11.14 -15.34 45.36
N LEU A 6 -10.94 -14.14 45.93
CA LEU A 6 -10.68 -12.93 45.14
C LEU A 6 -9.19 -12.57 44.99
N ARG A 7 -8.28 -13.49 45.36
CA ARG A 7 -6.83 -13.19 45.42
C ARG A 7 -5.94 -14.05 44.51
N ASN A 8 -6.51 -14.88 43.65
CA ASN A 8 -5.76 -15.67 42.65
C ASN A 8 -6.10 -15.34 41.17
N GLN A 9 -6.73 -14.20 40.90
CA GLN A 9 -6.96 -13.69 39.55
C GLN A 9 -6.15 -12.42 39.22
N LYS A 10 -5.02 -12.19 39.90
CA LYS A 10 -4.26 -10.95 39.73
C LYS A 10 -2.79 -11.05 39.34
N GLU A 11 -2.26 -12.23 39.02
CA GLU A 11 -0.88 -12.34 38.52
C GLU A 11 -0.82 -13.31 37.33
N LYS A 12 -0.28 -12.80 36.20
CA LYS A 12 -0.19 -13.36 34.83
C LYS A 12 -1.30 -12.98 33.84
N GLN A 13 -1.55 -11.69 33.72
CA GLN A 13 -1.55 -11.08 32.38
C GLN A 13 -0.14 -10.55 32.15
N GLU A 14 0.72 -11.36 31.54
CA GLU A 14 1.86 -10.83 30.80
C GLU A 14 1.24 -10.04 29.63
N GLU A 15 1.33 -8.71 29.71
CA GLU A 15 0.94 -7.82 28.64
C GLU A 15 1.77 -8.15 27.40
N ASN A 16 1.14 -8.79 26.41
CA ASN A 16 1.78 -9.08 25.14
C ASN A 16 2.09 -7.75 24.40
N PRO A 17 3.37 -7.41 24.16
CA PRO A 17 3.76 -6.15 23.51
C PRO A 17 3.12 -5.98 22.12
N ASN A 18 2.77 -7.07 21.42
CA ASN A 18 2.11 -7.05 20.11
C ASN A 18 0.72 -6.38 20.10
N ARG A 19 0.01 -6.34 21.24
CA ARG A 19 -1.33 -5.74 21.30
C ARG A 19 -1.30 -4.21 21.41
N LYS A 20 -0.21 -3.65 21.93
CA LYS A 20 -0.01 -2.20 22.10
C LYS A 20 0.42 -1.53 20.78
N ASN A 21 1.21 -2.24 19.98
CA ASN A 21 1.64 -1.76 18.66
C ASN A 21 0.47 -1.71 17.65
N ARG A 22 -0.43 -2.71 17.67
CA ARG A 22 -1.65 -2.72 16.83
C ARG A 22 -2.62 -1.57 17.13
N ALA A 23 -2.75 -1.16 18.40
CA ALA A 23 -3.62 -0.04 18.79
C ALA A 23 -3.01 1.33 18.43
N ASN A 24 -1.69 1.44 18.44
CA ASN A 24 -1.00 2.68 18.05
C ASN A 24 -1.02 2.90 16.53
N PHE A 25 -1.01 1.82 15.72
CA PHE A 25 -1.04 1.91 14.25
C PHE A 25 -2.37 2.46 13.71
N LEU A 26 -3.50 1.99 14.26
CA LEU A 26 -4.86 2.42 13.85
C LEU A 26 -5.23 3.85 14.28
N ILE A 27 -4.63 4.36 15.36
CA ILE A 27 -4.93 5.72 15.84
C ILE A 27 -4.14 6.77 15.05
N LEU A 28 -3.01 6.43 14.42
CA LEU A 28 -2.11 7.42 13.82
C LEU A 28 -2.42 7.74 12.35
N ALA A 29 -2.85 6.77 11.54
CA ALA A 29 -3.26 7.01 10.15
C ALA A 29 -4.48 7.97 10.08
N ALA A 30 -5.42 7.80 11.01
CA ALA A 30 -6.52 8.74 11.20
C ALA A 30 -6.04 10.11 11.71
N VAL A 31 -4.97 10.19 12.51
CA VAL A 31 -4.46 11.47 13.03
C VAL A 31 -3.68 12.27 11.98
N LEU A 32 -2.99 11.64 11.01
CA LEU A 32 -2.35 12.37 9.91
C LEU A 32 -3.38 12.94 8.92
N LEU A 33 -4.37 12.15 8.50
CA LEU A 33 -5.47 12.62 7.64
C LEU A 33 -6.37 13.64 8.36
N VAL A 34 -6.64 13.45 9.66
CA VAL A 34 -7.43 14.41 10.45
C VAL A 34 -6.63 15.66 10.82
N ALA A 35 -5.30 15.60 10.98
CA ALA A 35 -4.50 16.81 11.23
C ALA A 35 -4.40 17.69 9.98
N VAL A 36 -4.24 17.09 8.80
CA VAL A 36 -4.27 17.80 7.50
C VAL A 36 -5.68 18.31 7.19
N GLY A 37 -6.72 17.50 7.45
CA GLY A 37 -8.12 17.91 7.28
C GLY A 37 -8.62 18.95 8.30
N ALA A 38 -8.17 18.88 9.56
CA ALA A 38 -8.53 19.85 10.60
C ALA A 38 -7.82 21.20 10.41
N ALA A 39 -6.60 21.20 9.86
CA ALA A 39 -5.97 22.43 9.41
C ALA A 39 -6.83 23.10 8.33
N ALA A 40 -7.28 22.36 7.30
CA ALA A 40 -8.14 22.87 6.23
C ALA A 40 -9.50 23.43 6.72
N LEU A 41 -10.11 22.82 7.76
CA LEU A 41 -11.41 23.24 8.28
C LEU A 41 -11.37 24.53 9.13
N ILE A 42 -10.25 24.81 9.80
CA ILE A 42 -10.08 26.03 10.62
C ILE A 42 -9.92 27.30 9.75
N PHE A 43 -9.51 27.17 8.47
CA PHE A 43 -9.34 28.31 7.55
C PHE A 43 -10.65 28.94 7.05
N SER A 44 -11.81 28.30 7.21
CA SER A 44 -13.06 28.76 6.58
C SER A 44 -13.83 29.86 7.33
N ARG A 45 -13.36 30.33 8.49
CA ARG A 45 -14.13 31.27 9.33
C ARG A 45 -13.31 32.37 10.00
N ARG A 46 -12.62 33.18 9.19
CA ARG A 46 -12.50 34.64 9.40
C ARG A 46 -11.51 35.22 8.40
N GLU A 47 -11.98 36.03 7.47
CA GLU A 47 -11.16 37.14 7.01
C GLU A 47 -12.00 38.32 6.53
N GLN A 48 -11.93 39.40 7.31
CA GLN A 48 -12.24 40.75 6.87
C GLN A 48 -10.95 41.55 7.05
N THR A 49 -10.34 41.92 5.92
CA THR A 49 -9.36 43.02 5.78
C THR A 49 -8.09 42.90 6.64
N LEU A 50 -7.22 41.97 6.27
CA LEU A 50 -5.77 42.11 6.44
C LEU A 50 -5.16 41.97 5.05
N ARG A 51 -4.21 42.84 4.68
CA ARG A 51 -3.51 42.75 3.40
C ARG A 51 -2.75 41.43 3.39
N GLN A 52 -3.19 40.47 2.59
CA GLN A 52 -2.36 39.33 2.21
C GLN A 52 -1.14 39.91 1.50
N THR A 53 0.04 39.73 2.06
CA THR A 53 1.28 39.90 1.29
C THR A 53 1.47 38.60 0.53
N GLY A 54 1.31 38.65 -0.79
CA GLY A 54 1.69 37.53 -1.64
C GLY A 54 3.18 37.23 -1.51
N THR A 55 3.55 36.02 -1.91
CA THR A 55 4.93 35.53 -1.86
C THR A 55 5.84 36.19 -2.91
N GLY A 56 5.26 36.88 -3.89
CA GLY A 56 5.94 37.33 -5.10
C GLY A 56 6.24 36.21 -6.09
N VAL A 57 5.73 35.00 -5.85
CA VAL A 57 5.88 33.83 -6.72
C VAL A 57 4.60 33.65 -7.53
N PHE A 58 4.70 33.67 -8.86
CA PHE A 58 3.59 33.45 -9.78
C PHE A 58 3.69 32.04 -10.37
N LEU A 59 2.70 31.17 -10.14
CA LEU A 59 2.83 29.74 -10.52
C LEU A 59 3.05 29.52 -12.02
N GLU A 60 2.40 30.32 -12.85
CA GLU A 60 2.52 30.22 -14.31
C GLU A 60 3.92 30.61 -14.81
N GLU A 61 4.52 31.67 -14.24
CA GLU A 61 5.82 32.19 -14.67
C GLU A 61 7.00 31.52 -13.94
N ASP A 62 6.89 31.37 -12.62
CA ASP A 62 7.97 30.94 -11.72
C ASP A 62 7.91 29.44 -11.39
N GLY A 63 6.75 28.80 -11.51
CA GLY A 63 6.53 27.39 -11.18
C GLY A 63 6.77 27.04 -9.70
N LEU A 64 6.95 25.76 -9.44
CA LEU A 64 7.41 25.25 -8.14
C LEU A 64 8.85 25.68 -7.84
N ALA A 65 9.69 25.90 -8.85
CA ALA A 65 11.04 26.41 -8.66
C ALA A 65 11.05 27.78 -7.96
N GLY A 66 10.05 28.64 -8.23
CA GLY A 66 9.84 29.88 -7.49
C GLY A 66 9.57 29.64 -6.00
N LEU A 67 8.72 28.65 -5.68
CA LEU A 67 8.48 28.23 -4.29
C LEU A 67 9.74 27.69 -3.61
N LYS A 68 10.57 26.92 -4.33
CA LYS A 68 11.89 26.46 -3.83
C LYS A 68 12.78 27.64 -3.47
N VAL A 69 12.84 28.69 -4.29
CA VAL A 69 13.60 29.91 -3.98
C VAL A 69 13.00 30.65 -2.78
N PHE A 70 11.68 30.82 -2.74
CA PHE A 70 11.00 31.49 -1.63
C PHE A 70 11.23 30.77 -0.29
N THR A 71 11.06 29.45 -0.26
CA THR A 71 11.26 28.62 0.94
C THR A 71 12.71 28.65 1.41
N ALA A 72 13.70 28.71 0.50
CA ALA A 72 15.10 28.85 0.86
C ALA A 72 15.43 30.22 1.49
N GLN A 73 14.75 31.29 1.05
CA GLN A 73 14.96 32.65 1.56
C GLN A 73 14.27 32.89 2.91
N GLU A 74 12.99 32.51 3.01
CA GLU A 74 12.14 32.82 4.16
C GLU A 74 12.13 31.70 5.22
N GLY A 75 12.36 30.44 4.80
CA GLY A 75 12.27 29.23 5.64
C GLY A 75 13.44 28.99 6.59
N GLY A 76 14.51 29.78 6.48
CA GLY A 76 15.68 29.73 7.35
C GLY A 76 16.55 28.49 7.13
N ASN A 77 17.63 28.64 6.33
CA ASN A 77 18.84 27.78 6.23
C ASN A 77 18.68 26.24 6.15
N GLY A 78 17.47 25.68 6.08
CA GLY A 78 17.24 24.26 5.80
C GLY A 78 17.44 23.99 4.32
N ASP A 79 18.15 22.92 3.98
CA ASP A 79 18.33 22.54 2.59
C ASP A 79 16.99 22.08 2.01
N PHE A 80 16.71 22.54 0.80
CA PHE A 80 15.57 22.05 0.03
C PHE A 80 16.01 20.73 -0.63
N PRO A 81 15.22 19.65 -0.56
CA PRO A 81 15.61 18.36 -1.14
C PRO A 81 16.08 18.49 -2.61
N GLU A 82 17.27 17.97 -2.92
CA GLU A 82 17.79 17.99 -4.31
C GLU A 82 17.07 16.97 -5.19
N HIS A 83 16.64 15.84 -4.61
CA HIS A 83 15.96 14.75 -5.29
C HIS A 83 14.71 14.37 -4.48
N ALA A 84 13.53 14.70 -4.99
CA ALA A 84 12.29 14.55 -4.25
C ALA A 84 11.06 14.43 -5.13
N THR A 85 10.06 13.74 -4.60
CA THR A 85 8.69 13.75 -5.13
C THR A 85 7.79 14.66 -4.30
N VAL A 86 6.79 15.26 -4.93
CA VAL A 86 5.72 15.98 -4.24
C VAL A 86 4.66 14.97 -3.80
N SER A 87 4.45 14.82 -2.50
CA SER A 87 3.37 13.97 -1.97
C SER A 87 2.09 14.76 -1.71
N TRP A 88 2.20 16.08 -1.52
CA TRP A 88 1.05 16.96 -1.41
C TRP A 88 1.41 18.41 -1.74
N LEU A 89 0.56 19.07 -2.51
CA LEU A 89 0.60 20.52 -2.71
C LEU A 89 -0.80 21.10 -2.55
N ARG A 90 -0.88 22.20 -1.82
CA ARG A 90 -2.02 23.11 -1.86
C ARG A 90 -1.51 24.55 -1.78
N ALA A 91 -1.67 25.32 -2.85
CA ALA A 91 -1.27 26.72 -2.93
C ALA A 91 -2.48 27.61 -3.21
N GLN A 92 -2.81 28.53 -2.30
CA GLN A 92 -3.80 29.57 -2.56
C GLN A 92 -3.22 30.59 -3.52
N VAL A 93 -3.99 30.96 -4.54
CA VAL A 93 -3.55 31.91 -5.57
C VAL A 93 -4.54 33.06 -5.72
N ASP A 94 -4.02 34.22 -6.09
CA ASP A 94 -4.82 35.40 -6.44
C ASP A 94 -5.26 35.40 -7.91
N GLU A 95 -5.91 36.47 -8.37
CA GLU A 95 -6.37 36.62 -9.75
C GLU A 95 -5.26 36.59 -10.83
N ASN A 96 -4.00 36.79 -10.44
CA ASN A 96 -2.85 36.76 -11.34
C ASN A 96 -2.06 35.46 -11.22
N GLY A 97 -2.50 34.52 -10.37
CA GLY A 97 -1.75 33.31 -10.07
C GLY A 97 -0.61 33.51 -9.06
N GLU A 98 -0.55 34.64 -8.33
CA GLU A 98 0.42 34.86 -7.27
C GLU A 98 0.08 34.00 -6.05
N ILE A 99 1.06 33.28 -5.52
CA ILE A 99 0.86 32.41 -4.36
C ILE A 99 0.75 33.25 -3.09
N GLY A 100 -0.35 33.07 -2.37
CA GLY A 100 -0.57 33.57 -1.01
C GLY A 100 -0.06 32.58 0.03
N SER A 101 -0.97 31.79 0.62
CA SER A 101 -0.63 30.73 1.59
C SER A 101 -0.47 29.38 0.90
N PHE A 102 0.43 28.52 1.39
CA PHE A 102 0.60 27.19 0.82
C PHE A 102 1.00 26.12 1.84
N THR A 103 0.76 24.86 1.46
CA THR A 103 1.34 23.66 2.07
C THR A 103 1.99 22.85 0.96
N LEU A 104 3.26 22.49 1.13
CA LEU A 104 4.03 21.64 0.21
C LEU A 104 4.71 20.55 1.03
N THR A 105 4.39 19.29 0.74
CA THR A 105 5.04 18.13 1.34
C THR A 105 5.81 17.38 0.26
N LEU A 106 7.08 17.10 0.57
CA LEU A 106 8.03 16.40 -0.28
C LEU A 106 8.48 15.12 0.40
N GLN A 107 8.71 14.07 -0.38
CA GLN A 107 9.49 12.90 0.04
C GLN A 107 10.89 13.03 -0.57
N GLU A 108 11.91 13.09 0.28
CA GLU A 108 13.33 13.15 -0.13
C GLU A 108 13.86 11.75 -0.38
N TYR A 109 14.61 11.60 -1.47
CA TYR A 109 15.25 10.36 -1.89
C TYR A 109 16.74 10.56 -2.10
N ASP A 110 17.53 9.51 -1.91
CA ASP A 110 18.95 9.53 -2.19
C ASP A 110 19.27 9.24 -3.67
N GLY A 111 20.56 9.20 -4.03
CA GLY A 111 20.99 8.94 -5.41
C GLY A 111 20.69 7.53 -5.94
N GLN A 112 20.14 6.63 -5.11
CA GLN A 112 19.69 5.30 -5.49
C GLN A 112 18.16 5.17 -5.45
N ASN A 113 17.43 6.29 -5.31
CA ASN A 113 15.98 6.34 -5.11
C ASN A 113 15.52 5.67 -3.82
N GLU A 114 16.38 5.58 -2.81
CA GLU A 114 15.97 5.12 -1.48
C GLU A 114 15.40 6.30 -0.67
N TYR A 115 14.25 6.07 -0.03
CA TYR A 115 13.59 7.08 0.78
C TYR A 115 14.47 7.52 1.97
N VAL A 116 14.55 8.84 2.18
CA VAL A 116 15.32 9.45 3.27
C VAL A 116 14.38 10.00 4.34
N LYS A 117 13.51 10.95 3.99
CA LYS A 117 12.59 11.64 4.91
C LYS A 117 11.49 12.42 4.20
N ASP A 118 10.44 12.76 4.93
CA ASP A 118 9.44 13.72 4.52
C ASP A 118 9.86 15.13 4.94
N VAL A 119 9.72 16.10 4.05
CA VAL A 119 9.95 17.52 4.32
C VAL A 119 8.68 18.30 3.98
N SER A 120 8.07 18.94 4.99
CA SER A 120 6.88 19.77 4.79
C SER A 120 7.17 21.24 5.04
N TYR A 121 6.68 22.08 4.13
CA TYR A 121 6.69 23.54 4.21
C TYR A 121 5.25 24.03 4.30
N GLN A 122 4.98 24.89 5.28
CA GLN A 122 3.67 25.55 5.43
C GLN A 122 3.90 27.05 5.59
N TYR A 123 3.28 27.84 4.72
CA TYR A 123 3.34 29.30 4.76
C TYR A 123 1.94 29.89 4.96
N ASP A 124 1.83 30.81 5.91
CA ASP A 124 0.65 31.60 6.21
C ASP A 124 0.92 33.06 5.85
N SER A 125 0.32 33.53 4.75
CA SER A 125 0.51 34.89 4.21
C SER A 125 -0.09 35.98 5.10
N VAL A 126 -1.05 35.62 5.96
CA VAL A 126 -1.70 36.55 6.90
C VAL A 126 -0.77 36.83 8.08
N LYS A 127 -0.06 35.80 8.53
CA LYS A 127 0.95 35.92 9.60
C LYS A 127 2.33 36.30 9.05
N GLY A 128 2.58 36.10 7.76
CA GLY A 128 3.92 36.19 7.17
C GLY A 128 4.89 35.19 7.79
N GLN A 129 4.41 33.97 8.06
CA GLN A 129 5.19 32.94 8.77
C GLN A 129 5.27 31.67 7.93
N ILE A 130 6.49 31.15 7.83
CA ILE A 130 6.77 29.84 7.26
C ILE A 130 7.23 28.89 8.38
N SER A 131 6.78 27.64 8.31
CA SER A 131 7.27 26.55 9.13
C SER A 131 7.77 25.42 8.25
N ARG A 132 8.85 24.77 8.71
CA ARG A 132 9.42 23.57 8.10
C ARG A 132 9.42 22.45 9.13
N THR A 133 8.96 21.27 8.73
CA THR A 133 9.00 20.05 9.55
C THR A 133 9.63 18.92 8.77
N GLU A 134 10.46 18.12 9.43
CA GLU A 134 11.01 16.88 8.88
C GLU A 134 10.51 15.70 9.69
N ASN A 135 10.12 14.61 9.02
CA ASN A 135 9.72 13.38 9.66
C ASN A 135 10.29 12.17 8.89
N GLU A 136 10.62 11.10 9.59
CA GLU A 136 10.95 9.82 8.97
C GLU A 136 9.69 8.96 8.92
N ASN A 137 9.21 8.64 7.71
CA ASN A 137 8.18 7.66 7.50
C ASN A 137 8.75 6.26 7.71
N THR A 138 8.26 5.60 8.75
CA THR A 138 8.58 4.20 9.07
C THR A 138 7.34 3.31 9.00
N LEU A 139 6.19 3.90 8.64
CA LEU A 139 4.88 3.26 8.75
C LEU A 139 4.39 2.69 7.42
N THR A 140 4.65 3.37 6.32
CA THR A 140 4.33 2.89 4.98
C THR A 140 5.61 2.78 4.15
N ALA A 141 5.54 2.01 3.06
CA ALA A 141 6.55 2.12 2.04
C ALA A 141 6.49 3.53 1.41
N SER A 142 7.63 3.97 0.89
CA SER A 142 7.74 5.19 0.10
C SER A 142 8.59 4.85 -1.11
N TRP A 143 8.07 5.11 -2.30
CA TRP A 143 8.75 4.83 -3.56
C TRP A 143 8.98 6.12 -4.33
N TYR A 144 10.15 6.24 -4.95
CA TYR A 144 10.37 7.33 -5.90
C TYR A 144 9.41 7.16 -7.08
N ASN A 145 8.57 8.16 -7.30
CA ASN A 145 7.60 8.23 -8.38
C ASN A 145 7.99 9.33 -9.36
N PRO A 146 8.49 8.99 -10.56
CA PRO A 146 8.85 9.97 -11.60
C PRO A 146 7.69 10.90 -11.99
N ASN A 147 6.45 10.42 -11.90
CA ASN A 147 5.24 11.21 -12.21
C ASN A 147 4.91 12.24 -11.13
N ALA A 148 5.51 12.11 -9.95
CA ALA A 148 5.42 13.05 -8.84
C ALA A 148 6.73 13.80 -8.59
N ASP A 149 7.75 13.61 -9.44
CA ASP A 149 9.03 14.30 -9.31
C ASP A 149 8.86 15.83 -9.32
N PHE A 150 9.59 16.52 -8.44
CA PHE A 150 9.46 17.95 -8.27
C PHE A 150 9.73 18.75 -9.54
N ASP A 151 10.78 18.41 -10.28
CA ASP A 151 11.17 19.14 -11.50
C ASP A 151 10.18 18.82 -12.64
N TYR A 152 9.75 17.57 -12.75
CA TYR A 152 8.70 17.19 -13.70
C TYR A 152 7.38 17.96 -13.46
N LEU A 153 6.93 18.07 -12.19
CA LEU A 153 5.74 18.82 -11.83
C LEU A 153 5.91 20.34 -12.01
N ASP A 154 7.11 20.89 -11.80
CA ASP A 154 7.44 22.28 -12.13
C ASP A 154 7.23 22.56 -13.62
N GLU A 155 7.64 21.64 -14.49
CA GLU A 155 7.40 21.77 -15.93
C GLU A 155 5.92 21.68 -16.29
N GLN A 156 5.15 20.82 -15.62
CA GLN A 156 3.72 20.65 -15.91
C GLN A 156 2.88 21.84 -15.42
N ILE A 157 3.13 22.33 -14.21
CA ILE A 157 2.33 23.42 -13.62
C ILE A 157 2.44 24.72 -14.44
N ARG A 158 3.61 25.00 -15.02
CA ARG A 158 3.85 26.17 -15.88
C ARG A 158 3.08 26.13 -17.21
N LYS A 159 2.53 24.98 -17.60
CA LYS A 159 1.72 24.85 -18.82
C LYS A 159 0.27 25.26 -18.59
N ILE A 160 -0.16 25.39 -17.33
CA ILE A 160 -1.52 25.80 -16.99
C ILE A 160 -1.62 27.32 -17.20
N PRO A 161 -2.54 27.81 -18.06
CA PRO A 161 -2.75 29.24 -18.28
C PRO A 161 -3.54 29.84 -17.11
N LEU A 162 -2.92 29.85 -15.92
CA LEU A 162 -3.60 30.02 -14.65
C LEU A 162 -4.32 31.37 -14.54
N ALA A 163 -3.65 32.47 -14.92
CA ALA A 163 -4.25 33.80 -14.82
C ALA A 163 -5.42 33.98 -15.80
N ASP A 164 -5.25 33.50 -17.03
CA ASP A 164 -6.29 33.57 -18.06
C ASP A 164 -7.48 32.65 -17.73
N GLU A 165 -7.25 31.47 -17.17
CA GLU A 165 -8.32 30.58 -16.73
C GLU A 165 -9.09 31.18 -15.55
N ILE A 166 -8.39 31.68 -14.51
CA ILE A 166 -9.02 32.34 -13.35
C ILE A 166 -9.92 33.50 -13.79
N ALA A 167 -9.53 34.26 -14.81
CA ALA A 167 -10.33 35.36 -15.35
C ALA A 167 -11.67 34.91 -15.99
N LEU A 168 -11.82 33.64 -16.34
CA LEU A 168 -13.04 33.05 -16.89
C LEU A 168 -13.95 32.41 -15.82
N LEU A 169 -13.40 32.17 -14.63
CA LEU A 169 -14.09 31.50 -13.53
C LEU A 169 -14.68 32.52 -12.55
N ASP A 170 -15.71 32.10 -11.81
CA ASP A 170 -16.39 32.92 -10.80
C ASP A 170 -16.32 32.23 -9.43
N PHE A 171 -15.20 31.53 -9.14
CA PHE A 171 -15.00 30.92 -7.82
C PHE A 171 -14.73 32.00 -6.77
N ASP A 172 -15.20 31.78 -5.54
CA ASP A 172 -15.00 32.71 -4.43
C ASP A 172 -13.52 32.90 -4.04
N ARG A 173 -12.68 31.90 -4.35
CA ARG A 173 -11.24 31.84 -4.08
C ARG A 173 -10.62 30.78 -4.98
N TYR A 174 -9.30 30.83 -5.14
CA TYR A 174 -8.58 29.89 -5.98
C TYR A 174 -7.49 29.15 -5.21
N SER A 175 -7.34 27.86 -5.48
CA SER A 175 -6.24 27.05 -4.97
C SER A 175 -5.77 26.05 -6.01
N VAL A 176 -4.46 25.92 -6.17
CA VAL A 176 -3.85 24.85 -6.95
C VAL A 176 -3.53 23.69 -6.03
N GLU A 177 -4.01 22.50 -6.36
CA GLU A 177 -3.86 21.27 -5.58
C GLU A 177 -3.24 20.15 -6.41
N TYR A 178 -2.38 19.35 -5.77
CA TYR A 178 -1.80 18.14 -6.35
C TYR A 178 -1.60 17.06 -5.27
N SER A 179 -1.90 15.83 -5.65
CA SER A 179 -1.54 14.59 -4.94
C SER A 179 -1.19 13.51 -5.98
N PRO A 180 -0.22 12.64 -5.69
CA PRO A 180 0.08 11.51 -6.56
C PRO A 180 -1.10 10.54 -6.67
N ASP A 181 -1.02 9.66 -7.66
CA ASP A 181 -1.92 8.53 -7.84
C ASP A 181 -3.41 8.92 -7.92
N THR A 182 -3.70 10.06 -8.55
CA THR A 182 -5.07 10.58 -8.64
C THR A 182 -5.84 9.84 -9.75
N GLN A 183 -6.88 9.12 -9.35
CA GLN A 183 -7.84 8.51 -10.26
C GLN A 183 -9.10 9.37 -10.37
N ILE A 184 -9.42 9.83 -11.58
CA ILE A 184 -10.67 10.54 -11.87
C ILE A 184 -11.63 9.55 -12.51
N GLN A 185 -12.88 9.49 -12.03
CA GLN A 185 -13.88 8.58 -12.58
C GLN A 185 -14.03 8.73 -14.11
N GLU A 186 -14.11 7.59 -14.82
CA GLU A 186 -14.27 7.55 -16.28
C GLU A 186 -15.43 8.46 -16.76
N GLY A 187 -15.16 9.21 -17.82
CA GLY A 187 -16.11 10.12 -18.45
C GLY A 187 -16.36 11.43 -17.70
N LYS A 188 -15.73 11.66 -16.53
CA LYS A 188 -15.75 12.97 -15.89
C LYS A 188 -14.97 13.99 -16.72
N PRO A 189 -15.44 15.25 -16.77
CA PRO A 189 -14.76 16.29 -17.51
C PRO A 189 -13.35 16.53 -16.94
N VAL A 190 -12.39 16.72 -17.84
CA VAL A 190 -11.01 17.10 -17.53
C VAL A 190 -10.50 18.07 -18.59
N MET A 191 -9.45 18.82 -18.27
CA MET A 191 -8.62 19.50 -19.26
C MET A 191 -7.53 18.52 -19.71
N ASP A 192 -7.74 17.82 -20.84
CA ASP A 192 -6.79 16.81 -21.31
C ASP A 192 -5.64 17.45 -22.11
N GLY A 193 -4.44 17.45 -21.52
CA GLY A 193 -3.22 18.02 -22.08
C GLY A 193 -2.31 16.99 -22.77
N ARG A 194 -2.64 15.70 -22.74
CA ARG A 194 -1.70 14.62 -23.12
C ARG A 194 -1.25 14.64 -24.58
N GLU A 195 -2.12 15.15 -25.45
CA GLU A 195 -1.85 15.30 -26.89
C GLU A 195 -1.87 16.77 -27.36
N ARG A 196 -1.73 17.72 -26.43
CA ARG A 196 -1.87 19.15 -26.72
C ARG A 196 -0.62 19.94 -26.34
N GLU A 197 -0.31 20.92 -27.17
CA GLU A 197 0.76 21.91 -26.88
C GLU A 197 0.32 22.94 -25.82
N SER A 198 -0.99 23.17 -25.68
CA SER A 198 -1.56 24.12 -24.72
C SER A 198 -2.99 23.73 -24.33
N PHE A 199 -3.39 24.04 -23.10
CA PHE A 199 -4.77 23.86 -22.66
C PHE A 199 -5.72 24.87 -23.32
N PRO A 200 -6.96 24.46 -23.64
CA PRO A 200 -7.99 25.41 -24.02
C PRO A 200 -8.42 26.24 -22.80
N LEU A 201 -8.73 27.51 -23.02
CA LEU A 201 -9.39 28.34 -22.01
C LEU A 201 -10.90 28.09 -22.07
N LEU A 202 -11.49 27.66 -20.96
CA LEU A 202 -12.92 27.32 -20.90
C LEU A 202 -13.62 28.06 -19.76
N THR A 203 -14.89 28.39 -19.97
CA THR A 203 -15.76 28.69 -18.83
C THR A 203 -16.03 27.41 -18.05
N TYR A 204 -16.40 27.53 -16.77
CA TYR A 204 -16.75 26.36 -15.96
C TYR A 204 -17.92 25.56 -16.56
N GLU A 205 -18.87 26.22 -17.23
CA GLU A 205 -19.97 25.54 -17.93
C GLU A 205 -19.47 24.71 -19.13
N GLU A 206 -18.55 25.24 -19.93
CA GLU A 206 -17.95 24.50 -21.06
C GLU A 206 -17.09 23.32 -20.58
N TYR A 207 -16.34 23.51 -19.49
CA TYR A 207 -15.62 22.43 -18.82
C TYR A 207 -16.56 21.31 -18.40
N LEU A 208 -17.66 21.61 -17.68
CA LEU A 208 -18.65 20.63 -17.24
C LEU A 208 -19.36 19.91 -18.40
N GLN A 209 -19.42 20.54 -19.58
CA GLN A 209 -19.93 19.93 -20.82
C GLN A 209 -18.91 19.02 -21.51
N GLY A 210 -17.69 18.89 -20.97
CA GLY A 210 -16.64 18.01 -21.47
C GLY A 210 -15.83 18.60 -22.63
N ALA A 211 -15.83 19.93 -22.82
CA ALA A 211 -15.09 20.56 -23.92
C ALA A 211 -13.56 20.39 -23.81
N GLY A 212 -13.04 20.16 -22.60
CA GLY A 212 -11.63 19.87 -22.34
C GLY A 212 -11.22 18.41 -22.61
N GLY A 213 -12.18 17.49 -22.68
CA GLY A 213 -11.94 16.04 -22.69
C GLY A 213 -12.68 15.33 -21.54
N GLY A 214 -12.48 14.02 -21.45
CA GLY A 214 -13.00 13.19 -20.37
C GLY A 214 -11.92 12.26 -19.85
N SER A 215 -11.91 12.01 -18.54
CA SER A 215 -11.02 11.00 -17.95
C SER A 215 -11.35 9.61 -18.50
N ASP A 216 -10.32 8.77 -18.63
CA ASP A 216 -10.43 7.35 -19.00
C ASP A 216 -10.63 6.44 -17.78
N GLY A 217 -10.71 7.01 -16.57
CA GLY A 217 -10.88 6.23 -15.35
C GLY A 217 -9.57 5.75 -14.72
N SER A 218 -8.42 5.90 -15.37
CA SER A 218 -7.15 5.44 -14.82
C SER A 218 -6.49 6.47 -13.92
N THR A 219 -5.48 6.05 -13.17
CA THR A 219 -4.54 6.94 -12.48
C THR A 219 -3.84 7.82 -13.49
N GLN A 220 -3.76 9.12 -13.16
CA GLN A 220 -3.23 10.16 -14.02
C GLN A 220 -2.40 11.16 -13.21
N VAL A 221 -1.54 11.92 -13.90
CA VAL A 221 -0.92 13.12 -13.33
C VAL A 221 -1.94 14.25 -13.40
N VAL A 222 -2.49 14.64 -12.25
CA VAL A 222 -3.57 15.63 -12.15
C VAL A 222 -3.14 16.82 -11.29
N ILE A 223 -3.13 18.02 -11.87
CA ILE A 223 -3.03 19.27 -11.13
C ILE A 223 -4.38 19.97 -11.21
N SER A 224 -4.90 20.44 -10.08
CA SER A 224 -6.29 20.89 -9.98
C SER A 224 -6.37 22.35 -9.58
N LEU A 225 -7.15 23.14 -10.31
CA LEU A 225 -7.54 24.49 -9.90
C LEU A 225 -8.91 24.41 -9.21
N THR A 226 -8.98 24.76 -7.93
CA THR A 226 -10.17 24.55 -7.10
C THR A 226 -10.67 25.85 -6.47
N ASP A 227 -11.94 25.84 -6.06
CA ASP A 227 -12.56 26.88 -5.24
C ASP A 227 -12.06 26.91 -3.77
N GLY A 228 -11.02 26.13 -3.44
CA GLY A 228 -10.45 25.99 -2.10
C GLY A 228 -11.38 25.38 -1.04
N SER A 229 -12.57 24.88 -1.39
CA SER A 229 -13.49 24.20 -0.46
C SER A 229 -13.17 22.72 -0.23
N GLY A 230 -12.11 22.21 -0.86
CA GLY A 230 -11.61 20.85 -0.71
C GLY A 230 -12.30 19.88 -1.68
N ALA A 231 -12.35 18.59 -1.30
CA ALA A 231 -12.69 17.49 -2.21
C ALA A 231 -14.09 17.56 -2.86
N THR A 232 -15.03 18.33 -2.32
CA THR A 232 -16.39 18.47 -2.84
C THR A 232 -16.65 19.81 -3.54
N GLY A 233 -15.62 20.62 -3.72
CA GLY A 233 -15.69 21.94 -4.32
C GLY A 233 -15.78 21.94 -5.83
N GLU A 234 -16.00 23.13 -6.38
CA GLU A 234 -15.80 23.37 -7.80
C GLU A 234 -14.31 23.28 -8.14
N ARG A 235 -14.00 22.59 -9.25
CA ARG A 235 -12.62 22.35 -9.67
C ARG A 235 -12.50 22.13 -11.18
N ILE A 236 -11.33 22.45 -11.70
CA ILE A 236 -10.87 22.11 -13.04
C ILE A 236 -9.63 21.24 -12.90
N ASP A 237 -9.71 20.02 -13.43
CA ASP A 237 -8.66 19.02 -13.34
C ASP A 237 -7.85 19.00 -14.64
N TYR A 238 -6.57 19.33 -14.54
CA TYR A 238 -5.62 19.32 -15.66
C TYR A 238 -4.86 18.01 -15.67
N VAL A 239 -4.97 17.29 -16.78
CA VAL A 239 -4.37 15.97 -16.97
C VAL A 239 -3.14 16.09 -17.87
N PHE A 240 -2.02 15.52 -17.42
CA PHE A 240 -0.73 15.56 -18.11
C PHE A 240 -0.27 14.17 -18.56
N SER A 241 0.55 14.13 -19.61
CA SER A 241 1.22 12.89 -20.01
C SER A 241 2.22 12.49 -18.93
N PRO A 242 2.23 11.24 -18.47
CA PRO A 242 3.16 10.82 -17.41
C PRO A 242 4.62 11.02 -17.85
N ALA A 243 5.48 11.28 -16.87
CA ALA A 243 6.93 11.16 -17.06
C ALA A 243 7.29 9.71 -17.39
N GLU A 244 6.63 8.76 -16.73
CA GLU A 244 6.82 7.33 -16.90
C GLU A 244 5.49 6.58 -16.77
N GLU A 245 5.04 5.95 -17.85
CA GLU A 245 3.73 5.28 -17.94
C GLU A 245 3.64 4.07 -16.99
N GLU A 246 4.72 3.31 -16.82
CA GLU A 246 4.80 2.14 -15.91
C GLU A 246 4.71 2.51 -14.42
N SER A 247 4.86 3.80 -14.10
CA SER A 247 4.73 4.35 -12.74
C SER A 247 3.32 4.90 -12.46
N LEU A 248 2.36 4.78 -13.39
CA LEU A 248 0.93 5.05 -13.16
C LEU A 248 0.21 3.75 -12.75
N SER A 249 0.36 3.31 -11.49
CA SER A 249 -0.29 2.07 -11.05
C SER A 249 -0.78 2.18 -9.61
N GLY A 250 -2.00 2.70 -9.45
CA GLY A 250 -2.68 2.75 -8.15
C GLY A 250 -1.85 3.37 -7.02
N HIS A 251 -2.09 2.89 -5.81
CA HIS A 251 -1.57 3.47 -4.56
C HIS A 251 -0.49 2.58 -3.92
N ARG A 252 0.68 2.47 -4.56
CA ARG A 252 1.78 1.57 -4.15
C ARG A 252 2.25 1.74 -2.70
N ASP A 253 2.06 2.91 -2.09
CA ASP A 253 2.43 3.18 -0.70
C ASP A 253 1.50 2.48 0.31
N THR A 254 0.25 2.23 -0.06
CA THR A 254 -0.82 1.81 0.87
C THR A 254 -1.56 0.54 0.46
N VAL A 255 -1.51 0.15 -0.80
CA VAL A 255 -2.17 -1.03 -1.36
C VAL A 255 -1.09 -1.94 -1.94
N MET A 256 -1.13 -3.21 -1.55
CA MET A 256 -0.21 -4.21 -2.13
C MET A 256 -0.53 -4.44 -3.61
N GLU A 257 0.43 -4.95 -4.38
CA GLU A 257 0.17 -5.29 -5.79
C GLU A 257 -1.03 -6.23 -5.90
N THR A 258 -0.94 -7.41 -5.27
CA THR A 258 -2.10 -8.25 -4.97
C THR A 258 -2.64 -7.91 -3.58
N ASP A 259 -3.85 -7.36 -3.52
CA ASP A 259 -4.50 -6.97 -2.27
C ASP A 259 -6.01 -7.26 -2.31
N TYR A 260 -6.67 -7.01 -1.18
CA TYR A 260 -8.11 -7.10 -1.04
C TYR A 260 -8.69 -5.97 -0.21
N TRP A 261 -9.99 -5.72 -0.36
CA TRP A 261 -10.74 -4.95 0.62
C TRP A 261 -12.11 -5.57 0.85
N PHE A 262 -12.77 -5.19 1.93
CA PHE A 262 -14.18 -5.50 2.13
C PHE A 262 -15.00 -4.22 1.95
N SER A 263 -15.92 -4.20 0.99
CA SER A 263 -16.75 -3.02 0.71
C SER A 263 -18.17 -3.43 0.39
N GLY A 264 -19.15 -2.80 1.06
CA GLY A 264 -20.57 -3.02 0.77
C GLY A 264 -21.08 -4.46 0.99
N GLY A 265 -20.36 -5.30 1.74
CA GLY A 265 -20.69 -6.72 1.90
C GLY A 265 -20.04 -7.64 0.86
N GLU A 266 -19.16 -7.10 0.02
CA GLU A 266 -18.36 -7.85 -0.96
C GLU A 266 -16.89 -7.89 -0.56
N LEU A 267 -16.20 -8.93 -1.04
CA LEU A 267 -14.74 -9.02 -1.03
C LEU A 267 -14.26 -8.56 -2.41
N MET A 268 -13.51 -7.47 -2.47
CA MET A 268 -12.87 -7.04 -3.72
C MET A 268 -11.39 -7.39 -3.71
N LEU A 269 -10.85 -7.60 -4.90
CA LEU A 269 -9.47 -8.00 -5.16
C LEU A 269 -8.85 -7.03 -6.18
N THR A 270 -7.55 -6.79 -6.05
CA THR A 270 -6.73 -6.03 -6.99
C THR A 270 -5.41 -6.78 -7.23
N ASP A 271 -4.83 -6.62 -8.41
CA ASP A 271 -3.51 -7.08 -8.80
C ASP A 271 -2.62 -5.95 -9.37
N ASP A 272 -3.05 -4.70 -9.16
CA ASP A 272 -2.46 -3.50 -9.74
C ASP A 272 -2.42 -2.33 -8.75
N TYR A 273 -2.15 -2.64 -7.47
CA TYR A 273 -2.01 -1.65 -6.38
C TYR A 273 -3.30 -0.83 -6.16
N GLY A 274 -4.45 -1.41 -6.44
CA GLY A 274 -5.75 -0.78 -6.26
C GLY A 274 -6.17 0.15 -7.39
N GLU A 275 -5.50 0.12 -8.53
CA GLU A 275 -5.93 0.81 -9.76
C GLU A 275 -7.30 0.28 -10.21
N ASN A 276 -7.45 -1.05 -10.24
CA ASN A 276 -8.71 -1.73 -10.52
C ASN A 276 -9.09 -2.68 -9.39
N TRP A 277 -10.40 -2.77 -9.14
CA TRP A 277 -10.97 -3.65 -8.12
C TRP A 277 -12.05 -4.54 -8.73
N ILE A 278 -11.90 -5.85 -8.59
CA ILE A 278 -12.90 -6.84 -9.03
C ILE A 278 -13.57 -7.50 -7.84
N SER A 279 -14.85 -7.87 -7.98
CA SER A 279 -15.58 -8.60 -6.93
C SER A 279 -15.23 -10.08 -6.97
N ALA A 280 -14.91 -10.69 -5.82
CA ALA A 280 -14.69 -12.13 -5.71
C ALA A 280 -15.96 -12.97 -5.94
N GLY A 281 -17.13 -12.32 -6.05
CA GLY A 281 -18.42 -12.98 -6.28
C GLY A 281 -18.86 -13.91 -5.14
N LEU A 282 -18.35 -13.68 -3.93
CA LEU A 282 -18.75 -14.42 -2.73
C LEU A 282 -20.06 -13.87 -2.17
N THR A 283 -20.90 -14.75 -1.64
CA THR A 283 -22.10 -14.35 -0.90
C THR A 283 -21.74 -13.81 0.48
N GLU A 284 -22.63 -12.99 1.07
CA GLU A 284 -22.47 -12.50 2.45
C GLU A 284 -22.25 -13.63 3.48
N GLU A 285 -22.91 -14.79 3.28
CA GLU A 285 -22.75 -15.95 4.16
C GLU A 285 -21.34 -16.56 4.05
N GLN A 286 -20.81 -16.70 2.83
CA GLN A 286 -19.45 -17.20 2.60
C GLN A 286 -18.39 -16.27 3.17
N ILE A 287 -18.58 -14.94 3.03
CA ILE A 287 -17.70 -13.94 3.63
C ILE A 287 -17.73 -14.07 5.15
N ARG A 288 -18.93 -14.07 5.76
CA ARG A 288 -19.09 -14.22 7.21
C ARG A 288 -18.44 -15.49 7.74
N GLU A 289 -18.66 -16.63 7.08
CA GLU A 289 -18.04 -17.90 7.47
C GLU A 289 -16.51 -17.88 7.38
N THR A 290 -15.98 -17.13 6.42
CA THR A 290 -14.53 -16.92 6.28
C THR A 290 -13.98 -16.06 7.42
N GLU A 291 -14.62 -14.93 7.73
CA GLU A 291 -14.22 -14.05 8.83
C GLU A 291 -14.29 -14.75 10.20
N GLU A 292 -15.28 -15.63 10.41
CA GLU A 292 -15.45 -16.40 11.63
C GLU A 292 -14.26 -17.33 11.92
N VAL A 293 -13.56 -17.83 10.88
CA VAL A 293 -12.33 -18.63 11.05
C VAL A 293 -11.26 -17.83 11.77
N TYR A 294 -11.10 -16.58 11.38
CA TYR A 294 -10.07 -15.68 11.90
C TYR A 294 -10.52 -14.88 13.12
N ARG A 295 -11.81 -14.95 13.45
CA ARG A 295 -12.45 -14.21 14.57
C ARG A 295 -12.21 -12.71 14.48
N GLN A 296 -12.13 -12.21 13.25
CA GLN A 296 -11.80 -10.85 12.94
C GLN A 296 -12.58 -10.44 11.69
N SER A 297 -13.48 -9.47 11.85
CA SER A 297 -14.26 -8.95 10.72
C SER A 297 -13.37 -8.12 9.79
N GLY A 298 -13.67 -8.17 8.50
CA GLY A 298 -12.91 -7.50 7.44
C GLY A 298 -11.48 -8.02 7.33
N TYR A 299 -11.27 -9.33 7.49
CA TYR A 299 -9.92 -9.89 7.45
C TYR A 299 -9.81 -11.23 6.73
N LEU A 300 -8.79 -11.29 5.89
CA LEU A 300 -8.26 -12.46 5.24
C LEU A 300 -6.71 -12.41 5.32
N PRO A 301 -6.01 -13.51 5.61
CA PRO A 301 -4.55 -13.51 5.58
C PRO A 301 -4.07 -13.20 4.15
N GLU A 302 -3.11 -12.28 4.00
CA GLU A 302 -2.58 -11.81 2.71
C GLU A 302 -2.20 -12.97 1.78
N ASN A 303 -1.54 -14.01 2.31
CA ASN A 303 -1.14 -15.20 1.55
C ASN A 303 -2.31 -16.08 1.04
N SER A 304 -3.55 -15.77 1.42
CA SER A 304 -4.74 -16.52 0.97
C SER A 304 -5.22 -16.08 -0.41
N ILE A 305 -4.59 -15.07 -1.03
CA ILE A 305 -4.90 -14.56 -2.36
C ILE A 305 -3.64 -14.63 -3.23
N TYR A 306 -3.84 -14.86 -4.52
CA TYR A 306 -2.82 -14.77 -5.55
C TYR A 306 -3.44 -14.16 -6.81
N ALA A 307 -2.67 -13.37 -7.55
CA ALA A 307 -3.00 -12.93 -8.89
C ALA A 307 -1.78 -13.03 -9.82
N ASP A 308 -2.03 -13.13 -11.13
CA ASP A 308 -0.96 -13.21 -12.15
C ASP A 308 -0.74 -11.89 -12.92
N GLY A 309 -1.52 -10.84 -12.65
CA GLY A 309 -1.46 -9.57 -13.37
C GLY A 309 -2.08 -9.61 -14.77
N ASP A 310 -2.70 -10.73 -15.17
CA ASP A 310 -3.28 -10.94 -16.50
C ASP A 310 -4.68 -11.61 -16.39
N GLY A 311 -5.44 -11.19 -15.36
CA GLY A 311 -6.84 -11.56 -15.17
C GLY A 311 -7.07 -12.87 -14.39
N MET A 312 -6.02 -13.57 -13.93
CA MET A 312 -6.19 -14.68 -12.99
C MET A 312 -6.19 -14.16 -11.56
N PHE A 313 -7.23 -14.53 -10.81
CA PHE A 313 -7.26 -14.39 -9.36
C PHE A 313 -7.61 -15.71 -8.71
N ALA A 314 -6.86 -16.05 -7.67
CA ALA A 314 -7.07 -17.22 -6.83
C ALA A 314 -7.22 -16.80 -5.37
N LEU A 315 -8.15 -17.41 -4.64
CA LEU A 315 -8.23 -17.25 -3.19
C LEU A 315 -8.68 -18.52 -2.48
N ILE A 316 -8.35 -18.62 -1.18
CA ILE A 316 -8.85 -19.69 -0.31
C ILE A 316 -9.79 -19.12 0.77
N TYR A 317 -11.06 -19.48 0.70
CA TYR A 317 -12.13 -18.92 1.54
C TYR A 317 -12.92 -20.01 2.28
N GLY A 318 -13.90 -19.58 3.09
CA GLY A 318 -14.89 -20.43 3.76
C GLY A 318 -14.41 -21.03 5.08
N LYS A 319 -15.35 -21.59 5.85
CA LYS A 319 -15.06 -22.30 7.10
C LYS A 319 -14.23 -23.55 6.88
N THR A 320 -14.61 -24.34 5.89
CA THR A 320 -13.76 -25.39 5.29
C THR A 320 -13.01 -24.74 4.13
N PRO A 321 -11.67 -24.85 4.06
CA PRO A 321 -10.90 -24.18 3.02
C PRO A 321 -11.37 -24.64 1.64
N THR A 322 -11.79 -23.67 0.83
CA THR A 322 -12.26 -23.86 -0.54
C THR A 322 -11.42 -22.96 -1.44
N PHE A 323 -10.79 -23.55 -2.45
CA PHE A 323 -10.06 -22.82 -3.48
C PHE A 323 -11.07 -22.24 -4.47
N ARG A 324 -10.91 -20.96 -4.80
CA ARG A 324 -11.71 -20.23 -5.76
C ARG A 324 -10.81 -19.58 -6.79
N LEU A 325 -11.19 -19.68 -8.06
CA LEU A 325 -10.40 -19.23 -9.20
C LEU A 325 -11.26 -18.51 -10.23
N THR A 326 -10.73 -17.43 -10.78
CA THR A 326 -11.12 -16.83 -12.06
C THR A 326 -9.90 -16.79 -12.97
N LEU A 327 -10.13 -16.84 -14.28
CA LEU A 327 -9.12 -16.70 -15.33
C LEU A 327 -9.46 -15.56 -16.31
N ASP A 328 -10.50 -14.77 -15.98
CA ASP A 328 -11.15 -13.81 -16.86
C ASP A 328 -11.53 -12.52 -16.11
N GLY A 329 -10.69 -12.09 -15.15
CA GLY A 329 -10.89 -10.84 -14.43
C GLY A 329 -12.16 -10.82 -13.58
N GLY A 330 -12.62 -11.99 -13.12
CA GLY A 330 -13.80 -12.13 -12.26
C GLY A 330 -15.13 -12.25 -13.01
N GLU A 331 -15.15 -12.36 -14.34
CA GLU A 331 -16.38 -12.62 -15.10
C GLU A 331 -16.98 -13.99 -14.73
N THR A 332 -16.12 -15.01 -14.56
CA THR A 332 -16.52 -16.34 -14.11
C THR A 332 -15.63 -16.86 -13.00
N TRP A 333 -16.24 -17.66 -12.10
CA TRP A 333 -15.57 -18.23 -10.93
C TRP A 333 -15.84 -19.73 -10.81
N THR A 334 -14.80 -20.48 -10.42
CA THR A 334 -14.89 -21.91 -10.11
C THR A 334 -14.41 -22.18 -8.70
N ASP A 335 -15.12 -23.06 -7.98
CA ASP A 335 -14.77 -23.48 -6.62
C ASP A 335 -14.34 -24.96 -6.60
N THR A 336 -13.22 -25.25 -5.94
CA THR A 336 -12.69 -26.60 -5.68
C THR A 336 -12.44 -26.75 -4.18
N ALA A 337 -13.13 -27.67 -3.52
CA ALA A 337 -12.88 -27.97 -2.11
C ALA A 337 -11.62 -28.82 -1.94
N PHE A 338 -10.83 -28.55 -0.89
CA PHE A 338 -9.74 -29.44 -0.50
C PHE A 338 -10.31 -30.67 0.23
N ASP A 339 -10.08 -31.88 -0.30
CA ASP A 339 -10.49 -33.14 0.33
C ASP A 339 -9.47 -33.57 1.39
N LEU A 340 -9.46 -32.85 2.51
CA LEU A 340 -8.53 -33.03 3.62
C LEU A 340 -9.28 -33.16 4.95
N ASP A 341 -8.84 -34.08 5.79
CA ASP A 341 -9.33 -34.23 7.16
C ASP A 341 -8.52 -33.35 8.10
N PHE A 342 -9.04 -32.15 8.39
CA PHE A 342 -8.40 -31.22 9.30
C PHE A 342 -8.73 -31.55 10.77
N PRO A 343 -7.73 -31.78 11.63
CA PRO A 343 -7.98 -32.06 13.05
C PRO A 343 -8.57 -30.86 13.81
N ARG A 344 -8.46 -29.65 13.26
CA ARG A 344 -9.00 -28.38 13.76
C ARG A 344 -9.29 -27.43 12.61
N THR A 345 -9.79 -26.23 12.92
CA THR A 345 -9.99 -25.17 11.92
C THR A 345 -8.68 -24.84 11.19
N CYS A 346 -8.73 -24.79 9.86
CA CYS A 346 -7.62 -24.37 9.00
C CYS A 346 -7.48 -22.84 9.01
N THR A 347 -6.52 -22.34 9.77
CA THR A 347 -6.27 -20.91 10.02
C THR A 347 -5.08 -20.35 9.25
N ALA A 348 -4.14 -21.20 8.81
CA ALA A 348 -3.08 -20.80 7.89
C ALA A 348 -3.48 -21.24 6.48
N ARG A 349 -3.52 -20.30 5.54
CA ARG A 349 -3.87 -20.54 4.15
C ARG A 349 -2.91 -19.76 3.28
N VAL A 350 -2.25 -20.48 2.40
CA VAL A 350 -1.29 -19.96 1.43
C VAL A 350 -1.69 -20.49 0.06
N ILE A 351 -1.70 -19.65 -0.95
CA ILE A 351 -1.90 -20.02 -2.35
C ILE A 351 -0.86 -19.30 -3.21
N GLY A 352 -0.35 -19.98 -4.22
CA GLY A 352 0.56 -19.38 -5.20
C GLY A 352 0.68 -20.22 -6.46
N PHE A 353 1.12 -19.60 -7.55
CA PHE A 353 1.34 -20.25 -8.83
C PHE A 353 2.72 -19.91 -9.39
N LEU A 354 3.33 -20.91 -10.04
CA LEU A 354 4.55 -20.74 -10.83
C LEU A 354 4.22 -20.36 -12.28
N ASP A 355 3.09 -20.88 -12.76
CA ASP A 355 2.46 -20.57 -14.04
C ASP A 355 0.96 -20.94 -13.94
N ARG A 356 0.17 -20.63 -14.98
CA ARG A 356 -1.30 -20.88 -14.98
C ARG A 356 -1.71 -22.36 -14.79
N SER A 357 -0.79 -23.31 -14.91
CA SER A 357 -1.06 -24.74 -14.71
C SER A 357 -0.49 -25.29 -13.40
N GLU A 358 0.67 -24.78 -12.99
CA GLU A 358 1.43 -25.25 -11.84
C GLU A 358 1.22 -24.34 -10.63
N GLY A 359 0.50 -24.85 -9.64
CA GLY A 359 0.16 -24.12 -8.42
C GLY A 359 0.44 -24.92 -7.16
N TYR A 360 0.45 -24.22 -6.02
CA TYR A 360 0.64 -24.81 -4.72
C TYR A 360 -0.24 -24.13 -3.68
N ALA A 361 -0.66 -24.89 -2.67
CA ALA A 361 -1.32 -24.36 -1.49
C ALA A 361 -0.70 -24.91 -0.21
N GLY A 362 -0.54 -24.05 0.78
CA GLY A 362 -0.13 -24.41 2.14
C GLY A 362 -1.33 -24.25 3.07
N LEU A 363 -1.74 -25.34 3.71
CA LEU A 363 -2.89 -25.33 4.62
C LEU A 363 -2.44 -25.79 6.00
N GLY A 364 -2.69 -24.97 7.02
CA GLY A 364 -2.30 -25.24 8.39
C GLY A 364 -3.44 -25.02 9.37
N THR A 365 -3.52 -25.86 10.40
CA THR A 365 -4.50 -25.70 11.47
C THR A 365 -3.92 -24.92 12.65
N ASP A 366 -4.81 -24.34 13.45
CA ASP A 366 -4.47 -23.92 14.82
C ASP A 366 -3.93 -25.12 15.62
N TRP A 367 -3.27 -24.82 16.74
CA TRP A 367 -2.62 -25.82 17.59
C TRP A 367 -3.39 -26.09 18.88
N SER A 368 -3.32 -27.32 19.40
CA SER A 368 -3.64 -27.58 20.80
C SER A 368 -2.88 -28.76 21.39
N MET A 369 -2.72 -28.75 22.72
CA MET A 369 -2.14 -29.87 23.49
C MET A 369 -2.78 -31.25 23.21
N GLY A 370 -4.05 -31.30 22.78
CA GLY A 370 -4.79 -32.55 22.59
C GLY A 370 -4.73 -33.12 21.17
N THR A 371 -4.46 -32.28 20.18
CA THR A 371 -4.53 -32.65 18.74
C THR A 371 -3.27 -32.31 17.96
N GLY A 372 -2.34 -31.54 18.54
CA GLY A 372 -1.28 -30.88 17.79
C GLY A 372 -1.83 -29.84 16.81
N GLY A 373 -0.93 -29.36 15.94
CA GLY A 373 -1.27 -28.70 14.67
C GLY A 373 -1.09 -29.68 13.52
N ALA A 374 -1.66 -29.39 12.36
CA ALA A 374 -1.44 -30.13 11.13
C ALA A 374 -1.10 -29.17 9.99
N THR A 375 -0.18 -29.59 9.13
CA THR A 375 0.27 -28.86 7.96
C THR A 375 0.15 -29.74 6.73
N TYR A 376 -0.40 -29.19 5.66
CA TYR A 376 -0.57 -29.84 4.38
C TYR A 376 0.03 -28.97 3.29
N VAL A 377 0.73 -29.61 2.36
CA VAL A 377 1.14 -29.00 1.10
C VAL A 377 0.34 -29.65 -0.01
N CYS A 378 -0.30 -28.82 -0.82
CA CYS A 378 -1.11 -29.25 -1.95
C CYS A 378 -0.47 -28.72 -3.24
N ARG A 379 -0.49 -29.54 -4.29
CA ARG A 379 0.03 -29.20 -5.62
C ARG A 379 -1.07 -29.37 -6.66
N THR A 380 -1.11 -28.47 -7.63
CA THR A 380 -1.91 -28.62 -8.84
C THR A 380 -1.00 -28.59 -10.05
N HIS A 381 -1.36 -29.38 -11.07
CA HIS A 381 -0.73 -29.43 -12.38
C HIS A 381 -1.71 -29.10 -13.51
N ASP A 382 -2.95 -28.70 -13.18
CA ASP A 382 -4.02 -28.40 -14.12
C ASP A 382 -4.73 -27.07 -13.81
N GLY A 383 -4.01 -26.13 -13.18
CA GLY A 383 -4.52 -24.79 -12.89
C GLY A 383 -5.50 -24.72 -11.71
N GLY A 384 -5.55 -25.74 -10.85
CA GLY A 384 -6.34 -25.76 -9.62
C GLY A 384 -7.67 -26.52 -9.76
N LEU A 385 -7.86 -27.24 -10.87
CA LEU A 385 -9.01 -28.12 -11.07
C LEU A 385 -8.90 -29.36 -10.18
N THR A 386 -7.68 -29.89 -10.01
CA THR A 386 -7.39 -30.99 -9.10
C THR A 386 -6.16 -30.70 -8.24
N TRP A 387 -6.14 -31.26 -7.03
CA TRP A 387 -5.09 -31.03 -6.05
C TRP A 387 -4.57 -32.35 -5.48
N GLU A 388 -3.25 -32.52 -5.52
CA GLU A 388 -2.54 -33.59 -4.83
C GLU A 388 -2.05 -33.06 -3.48
N SER A 389 -2.51 -33.64 -2.38
CA SER A 389 -2.21 -33.15 -1.04
C SER A 389 -1.39 -34.14 -0.23
N ARG A 390 -0.47 -33.60 0.58
CA ARG A 390 0.38 -34.38 1.49
C ARG A 390 0.47 -33.70 2.84
N THR A 391 0.47 -34.50 3.90
CA THR A 391 0.78 -34.01 5.25
C THR A 391 2.29 -33.82 5.39
N VAL A 392 2.70 -32.68 5.93
CA VAL A 392 4.10 -32.36 6.21
C VAL A 392 4.30 -32.33 7.71
N ASP A 393 5.27 -33.10 8.18
CA ASP A 393 5.72 -33.05 9.57
C ASP A 393 6.73 -31.91 9.75
N ILE A 394 6.28 -30.82 10.37
CA ILE A 394 7.11 -29.68 10.75
C ILE A 394 7.39 -29.64 12.26
N GLY A 395 6.97 -30.68 13.00
CA GLY A 395 7.03 -30.75 14.46
C GLY A 395 5.72 -30.34 15.15
N ASP A 396 5.40 -31.03 16.24
CA ASP A 396 4.11 -30.97 16.93
C ASP A 396 3.74 -29.59 17.50
N ALA A 397 4.71 -28.69 17.68
CA ALA A 397 4.54 -27.38 18.32
C ALA A 397 4.62 -26.20 17.34
N ARG A 398 4.60 -26.48 16.03
CA ARG A 398 4.83 -25.47 15.01
C ARG A 398 3.56 -25.21 14.18
N ILE A 399 3.34 -23.95 13.82
CA ILE A 399 2.19 -23.51 13.01
C ILE A 399 2.73 -22.93 11.70
N LEU A 400 2.15 -23.36 10.57
CA LEU A 400 2.46 -22.80 9.25
C LEU A 400 2.21 -21.28 9.23
N THR A 401 3.20 -20.52 8.77
CA THR A 401 3.07 -19.06 8.57
C THR A 401 3.23 -18.63 7.11
N GLY A 402 3.90 -19.44 6.28
CA GLY A 402 4.14 -19.12 4.88
C GLY A 402 4.65 -20.31 4.07
N LEU A 403 4.46 -20.25 2.75
CA LEU A 403 4.94 -21.23 1.78
C LEU A 403 5.19 -20.50 0.45
N ALA A 404 6.38 -20.68 -0.13
CA ALA A 404 6.69 -20.16 -1.45
C ALA A 404 7.52 -21.17 -2.24
N PHE A 405 7.25 -21.30 -3.53
CA PHE A 405 8.06 -22.10 -4.46
C PHE A 405 8.73 -21.19 -5.49
N ALA A 406 10.02 -21.40 -5.73
CA ALA A 406 10.74 -20.75 -6.81
C ALA A 406 10.54 -21.50 -8.14
N ASP A 407 10.37 -22.82 -8.05
CA ASP A 407 10.18 -23.70 -9.19
C ASP A 407 9.40 -24.96 -8.76
N ARG A 408 9.27 -25.94 -9.66
CA ARG A 408 8.49 -27.17 -9.42
C ARG A 408 9.07 -28.07 -8.32
N MET A 409 10.35 -27.92 -7.99
CA MET A 409 11.10 -28.76 -7.06
C MET A 409 11.45 -28.03 -5.77
N THR A 410 11.82 -26.75 -5.87
CA THR A 410 12.43 -25.98 -4.80
C THR A 410 11.42 -25.03 -4.16
N GLY A 411 11.21 -25.18 -2.85
CA GLY A 411 10.30 -24.34 -2.09
C GLY A 411 10.74 -24.16 -0.64
N ILE A 412 10.28 -23.07 -0.04
CA ILE A 412 10.53 -22.72 1.35
C ILE A 412 9.19 -22.64 2.08
N LEU A 413 9.13 -23.29 3.24
CA LEU A 413 8.04 -23.22 4.20
C LEU A 413 8.54 -22.51 5.46
N SER A 414 7.76 -21.60 6.00
CA SER A 414 8.02 -20.97 7.30
C SER A 414 6.99 -21.39 8.34
N ALA A 415 7.42 -21.55 9.58
CA ALA A 415 6.56 -21.86 10.70
C ALA A 415 6.94 -21.09 11.97
N GLU A 416 5.94 -20.76 12.78
CA GLU A 416 6.12 -20.23 14.13
C GLU A 416 6.27 -21.39 15.12
N ASP A 417 7.25 -21.30 16.03
CA ASP A 417 7.41 -22.24 17.14
C ASP A 417 6.70 -21.69 18.39
N LEU A 418 5.76 -22.47 18.94
CA LEU A 418 4.91 -22.01 20.06
C LEU A 418 5.60 -22.07 21.44
N TYR A 419 6.74 -22.75 21.54
CA TYR A 419 7.41 -22.96 22.83
C TYR A 419 8.72 -22.20 22.97
N GLU A 420 9.31 -21.80 21.85
CA GLU A 420 10.51 -20.98 21.85
C GLU A 420 10.13 -19.51 21.69
N ASP A 421 10.64 -18.65 22.58
CA ASP A 421 10.56 -17.20 22.41
C ASP A 421 11.60 -16.78 21.35
N ASN A 422 11.35 -17.21 20.11
CA ASN A 422 12.24 -17.01 18.98
C ASN A 422 11.74 -15.84 18.14
N LEU A 423 12.63 -14.89 17.86
CA LEU A 423 12.36 -13.74 17.00
C LEU A 423 12.31 -14.13 15.51
N TRP A 424 12.72 -15.36 15.18
CA TRP A 424 12.84 -15.85 13.82
C TRP A 424 11.93 -17.06 13.59
N PRO A 425 11.31 -17.17 12.40
CA PRO A 425 10.53 -18.34 12.07
C PRO A 425 11.44 -19.55 11.80
N CYS A 426 10.94 -20.76 12.06
CA CYS A 426 11.55 -21.98 11.56
C CYS A 426 11.41 -22.03 10.05
N ILE A 427 12.50 -22.33 9.34
CA ILE A 427 12.55 -22.37 7.88
C ILE A 427 12.81 -23.79 7.41
N PHE A 428 12.02 -24.27 6.47
CA PHE A 428 12.15 -25.59 5.88
C PHE A 428 12.28 -25.50 4.37
N LEU A 429 13.24 -26.24 3.83
CA LEU A 429 13.48 -26.38 2.40
C LEU A 429 12.89 -27.70 1.90
N THR A 430 12.20 -27.64 0.77
CA THR A 430 11.95 -28.80 -0.09
C THR A 430 12.79 -28.68 -1.36
N SER A 431 13.28 -29.82 -1.85
CA SER A 431 13.92 -29.95 -3.18
C SER A 431 13.28 -31.06 -4.01
N ASP A 432 12.12 -31.53 -3.58
CA ASP A 432 11.36 -32.64 -4.15
C ASP A 432 9.88 -32.26 -4.41
N GLY A 433 9.59 -30.97 -4.56
CA GLY A 433 8.26 -30.47 -4.93
C GLY A 433 7.25 -30.42 -3.78
N GLY A 434 7.74 -30.47 -2.54
CA GLY A 434 6.92 -30.50 -1.33
C GLY A 434 6.64 -31.92 -0.80
N ASP A 435 7.32 -32.94 -1.34
CA ASP A 435 7.20 -34.32 -0.90
C ASP A 435 7.83 -34.52 0.50
N SER A 436 8.93 -33.83 0.77
CA SER A 436 9.58 -33.75 2.06
C SER A 436 10.19 -32.37 2.31
N PHE A 437 10.37 -32.06 3.59
CA PHE A 437 10.91 -30.78 4.05
C PHE A 437 12.01 -31.02 5.07
N SER A 438 13.11 -30.27 4.94
CA SER A 438 14.22 -30.28 5.89
C SER A 438 14.44 -28.89 6.46
N GLU A 439 14.55 -28.80 7.78
CA GLU A 439 14.83 -27.54 8.46
C GLU A 439 16.21 -27.00 8.10
N ILE A 440 16.29 -25.71 7.78
CA ILE A 440 17.51 -24.96 7.49
C ILE A 440 17.59 -23.71 8.37
N THR A 441 18.78 -23.13 8.47
CA THR A 441 19.01 -21.91 9.26
C THR A 441 19.48 -20.78 8.37
N LEU A 442 18.79 -19.64 8.42
CA LEU A 442 19.23 -18.41 7.76
C LEU A 442 20.31 -17.72 8.61
N PRO A 443 21.12 -16.82 8.03
CA PRO A 443 22.17 -16.13 8.77
C PRO A 443 21.60 -15.02 9.67
N TRP A 444 20.82 -15.37 10.69
CA TRP A 444 20.14 -14.44 11.59
C TRP A 444 21.08 -13.43 12.26
N GLU A 445 22.30 -13.86 12.58
CA GLU A 445 23.36 -13.02 13.17
C GLU A 445 23.90 -11.93 12.22
N SER A 446 23.58 -12.01 10.92
CA SER A 446 23.94 -10.98 9.93
C SER A 446 22.90 -9.88 9.80
N LEU A 447 21.74 -10.03 10.45
CA LEU A 447 20.68 -9.04 10.42
C LEU A 447 21.06 -7.82 11.26
N PRO A 448 20.74 -6.61 10.79
CA PRO A 448 21.02 -5.40 11.56
C PRO A 448 20.00 -5.23 12.70
N GLU A 449 20.36 -4.46 13.74
CA GLU A 449 19.60 -4.37 15.01
C GLU A 449 18.17 -3.84 14.82
N GLU A 450 17.90 -3.09 13.76
CA GLU A 450 16.56 -2.59 13.42
C GLU A 450 15.58 -3.70 12.98
N VAL A 451 16.07 -4.87 12.56
CA VAL A 451 15.22 -6.03 12.25
C VAL A 451 14.95 -6.77 13.55
N GLN A 452 13.83 -6.44 14.19
CA GLN A 452 13.50 -6.98 15.52
C GLN A 452 12.98 -8.41 15.52
N PHE A 453 12.24 -8.79 14.47
CA PHE A 453 11.69 -10.13 14.29
C PHE A 453 11.22 -10.30 12.84
N LEU A 454 11.06 -11.56 12.42
CA LEU A 454 10.41 -11.96 11.18
C LEU A 454 9.37 -13.05 11.50
N ASN A 455 8.34 -13.18 10.67
CA ASN A 455 7.26 -14.13 10.94
C ASN A 455 7.08 -15.18 9.84
N ARG A 456 7.29 -14.80 8.58
CA ARG A 456 6.98 -15.70 7.47
C ARG A 456 7.82 -15.44 6.23
N VAL A 457 7.85 -16.45 5.36
CA VAL A 457 8.21 -16.26 3.96
C VAL A 457 7.09 -15.51 3.23
N ASP A 458 7.47 -14.46 2.50
CA ASP A 458 6.57 -13.71 1.62
C ASP A 458 6.75 -14.15 0.17
N SER A 459 7.99 -14.35 -0.29
CA SER A 459 8.25 -14.81 -1.67
C SER A 459 9.58 -15.58 -1.78
N LEU A 460 9.67 -16.39 -2.84
CA LEU A 460 10.88 -17.08 -3.24
C LEU A 460 10.96 -17.07 -4.77
N ALA A 461 11.93 -16.34 -5.33
CA ALA A 461 12.15 -16.24 -6.77
C ALA A 461 13.46 -16.92 -7.17
N LEU A 462 13.54 -17.44 -8.40
CA LEU A 462 14.76 -17.97 -9.00
C LEU A 462 15.05 -17.23 -10.31
N GLU A 463 16.11 -16.42 -10.30
CA GLU A 463 16.52 -15.64 -11.47
C GLU A 463 18.00 -15.85 -11.75
N ASN A 464 18.33 -16.18 -13.00
CA ASN A 464 19.72 -16.37 -13.43
C ASN A 464 20.53 -17.36 -12.56
N GLY A 465 19.85 -18.36 -11.97
CA GLY A 465 20.47 -19.36 -11.09
C GLY A 465 20.71 -18.89 -9.65
N VAL A 466 20.15 -17.75 -9.26
CA VAL A 466 20.19 -17.21 -7.90
C VAL A 466 18.78 -17.20 -7.33
N TYR A 467 18.62 -17.82 -6.16
CA TYR A 467 17.40 -17.73 -5.38
C TYR A 467 17.39 -16.43 -4.58
N THR A 468 16.27 -15.72 -4.61
CA THR A 468 15.98 -14.56 -3.75
C THR A 468 14.80 -14.91 -2.86
N LEU A 469 15.01 -14.87 -1.54
CA LEU A 469 14.02 -15.17 -0.52
C LEU A 469 13.69 -13.90 0.25
N THR A 470 12.41 -13.54 0.27
CA THR A 470 11.92 -12.41 1.06
C THR A 470 11.15 -12.94 2.26
N LEU A 471 11.56 -12.51 3.45
CA LEU A 471 10.82 -12.71 4.69
C LEU A 471 10.22 -11.41 5.17
N GLY A 472 9.04 -11.51 5.77
CA GLY A 472 8.32 -10.36 6.33
C GLY A 472 7.79 -10.61 7.72
N GLN A 473 7.27 -9.53 8.31
CA GLN A 473 6.60 -9.56 9.60
C GLN A 473 5.10 -9.91 9.49
N GLY A 474 4.57 -10.15 8.29
CA GLY A 474 3.14 -10.38 8.05
C GLY A 474 2.27 -9.31 8.71
N ASP A 475 1.18 -9.71 9.35
CA ASP A 475 0.23 -8.79 9.99
C ASP A 475 0.74 -8.12 11.29
N TYR A 476 2.02 -8.29 11.61
CA TYR A 476 2.64 -7.72 12.80
C TYR A 476 3.49 -6.48 12.49
N GLY A 477 3.84 -6.26 11.21
CA GLY A 477 4.63 -5.12 10.79
C GLY A 477 4.99 -5.15 9.31
N ASN A 478 5.69 -4.12 8.88
CA ASN A 478 5.98 -3.83 7.49
C ASN A 478 7.44 -4.08 7.10
N LYS A 479 8.28 -4.55 8.04
CA LYS A 479 9.69 -4.83 7.75
C LYS A 479 9.81 -6.08 6.89
N LYS A 480 10.57 -5.96 5.80
CA LYS A 480 10.94 -7.04 4.87
C LYS A 480 12.46 -7.21 4.87
N VAL A 481 12.91 -8.45 4.65
CA VAL A 481 14.32 -8.80 4.56
C VAL A 481 14.55 -9.73 3.38
N GLU A 482 15.53 -9.39 2.55
CA GLU A 482 15.95 -10.20 1.42
C GLU A 482 17.22 -11.00 1.71
N PHE A 483 17.20 -12.26 1.33
CA PHE A 483 18.34 -13.16 1.32
C PHE A 483 18.56 -13.72 -0.07
N THR A 484 19.81 -14.03 -0.41
CA THR A 484 20.16 -14.72 -1.67
C THR A 484 20.90 -16.03 -1.43
N SER A 485 20.72 -16.97 -2.35
CA SER A 485 21.40 -18.27 -2.35
C SER A 485 21.64 -18.79 -3.76
N GLY A 486 22.76 -19.49 -3.98
CA GLY A 486 23.00 -20.22 -5.23
C GLY A 486 22.53 -21.68 -5.20
N ASP A 487 22.18 -22.22 -4.02
CA ASP A 487 21.85 -23.62 -3.80
C ASP A 487 20.56 -23.84 -2.97
N ALA A 488 19.88 -22.75 -2.59
CA ALA A 488 18.72 -22.69 -1.70
C ALA A 488 18.97 -23.21 -0.26
N VAL A 489 20.21 -23.56 0.07
CA VAL A 489 20.60 -24.09 1.39
C VAL A 489 21.42 -23.06 2.16
N THR A 490 22.39 -22.43 1.49
CA THR A 490 23.30 -21.46 2.07
C THR A 490 22.85 -20.05 1.68
N TRP A 491 22.37 -19.29 2.66
CA TRP A 491 21.78 -17.97 2.43
C TRP A 491 22.69 -16.83 2.89
N THR A 492 22.63 -15.71 2.19
CA THR A 492 23.35 -14.46 2.51
C THR A 492 22.34 -13.33 2.61
N TYR A 493 22.39 -12.57 3.70
CA TYR A 493 21.61 -11.33 3.85
C TYR A 493 22.01 -10.31 2.76
N VAL A 494 21.01 -9.65 2.17
CA VAL A 494 21.22 -8.60 1.16
C VAL A 494 20.85 -7.24 1.71
N LYS A 495 19.57 -7.05 2.06
CA LYS A 495 19.02 -5.78 2.53
C LYS A 495 17.76 -6.00 3.38
N ASN A 496 17.35 -4.95 4.07
CA ASN A 496 16.04 -4.85 4.70
C ASN A 496 15.38 -3.53 4.28
N TYR A 497 14.05 -3.51 4.22
CA TYR A 497 13.28 -2.33 3.81
C TYR A 497 11.88 -2.34 4.40
N THR A 498 11.20 -1.20 4.37
CA THR A 498 9.79 -1.10 4.71
C THR A 498 8.96 -1.41 3.46
N GLY A 499 8.23 -2.52 3.47
CA GLY A 499 7.35 -2.91 2.38
C GLY A 499 5.91 -2.48 2.62
N THR A 500 5.14 -2.38 1.54
CA THR A 500 3.69 -2.21 1.63
C THR A 500 3.06 -3.45 2.25
N VAL A 501 2.07 -3.23 3.11
CA VAL A 501 1.30 -4.27 3.79
C VAL A 501 -0.17 -3.97 3.60
N HIS A 502 -1.03 -4.97 3.72
CA HIS A 502 -2.46 -4.76 3.64
C HIS A 502 -2.90 -3.75 4.71
N THR A 503 -3.36 -2.58 4.27
CA THR A 503 -4.01 -1.61 5.14
C THR A 503 -5.51 -1.85 5.04
N ARG A 504 -6.14 -2.22 6.16
CA ARG A 504 -7.59 -2.47 6.16
C ARG A 504 -8.30 -1.20 5.68
N GLY A 505 -9.09 -1.33 4.62
CA GLY A 505 -9.93 -0.25 4.08
C GLY A 505 -10.82 0.42 5.13
#